data_AF-A0A1Y6FG90-F1
#
_entry.id   AF-A0A1Y6FG90-F1
#
_cell.length_a   1.000
_cell.length_b   1.000
_cell.length_c   1.000
_cell.angle_alpha   90.00
_cell.angle_beta   90.00
_cell.angle_gamma   90.00
#
_symmetry.space_group_name_H-M   'P 1'
#
loop_
_entity.id
_entity.type
_entity.pdbx_description
1 polymer ?
#
loop_
_entity_poly.entity_id
_entity_poly.type
_entity_poly.pdbx_seq_one_letter_code
_entity_poly.pdbx_strand_id
1 'polypeptide(L)'
;MATVSYDDPLLGYEALNSDAQAWIDAMLHSTHLPSTSWLVRGKLPDGIRDEIIDLAPTLSTADYVAILRSLLPSGVGLSKMEAFGLAIIKDEIVDRMKRNLSTEYERRYVATVTGQPSAAPTPDLTWILDLAELKPAAMREIALSYLGAHAQWLTDTAIDGLSDFLEMTRSRALSLSNAPGPLGVLENIKPLELELLCAELWESMGYEVVVTPASHDGGRDIVVTLEGVGTSVTILIECKQWHNPVGVQEVRALRGVLDDYDSAKAILVAPGGFTSGSGSATEFAARHKRIELVSADRLLNLLAEHLGERWHLRIDNIIMWRLRFLAERG
;
A
#
# COMPACT_ATOMS: atom_id res chain seq x y z
N MET A 1 -31.83 -0.26 -20.16
CA MET A 1 -31.11 0.66 -19.27
C MET A 1 -30.80 1.90 -20.06
N ALA A 2 -31.07 3.10 -19.52
CA ALA A 2 -30.69 4.34 -20.17
C ALA A 2 -29.15 4.40 -20.24
N THR A 3 -28.61 4.51 -21.44
CA THR A 3 -27.18 4.72 -21.68
C THR A 3 -26.87 6.20 -21.50
N VAL A 4 -25.90 6.52 -20.67
CA VAL A 4 -25.38 7.89 -20.54
C VAL A 4 -24.59 8.22 -21.80
N SER A 5 -24.88 9.36 -22.43
CA SER A 5 -24.15 9.82 -23.62
C SER A 5 -22.76 10.31 -23.22
N TYR A 6 -21.76 10.07 -24.08
CA TYR A 6 -20.39 10.58 -23.87
C TYR A 6 -20.38 12.11 -23.78
N ASP A 7 -21.17 12.78 -24.61
CA ASP A 7 -21.30 14.24 -24.68
C ASP A 7 -22.40 14.81 -23.77
N ASP A 8 -22.91 14.02 -22.81
CA ASP A 8 -23.91 14.54 -21.87
C ASP A 8 -23.30 15.67 -21.02
N PRO A 9 -23.93 16.85 -20.96
CA PRO A 9 -23.33 18.01 -20.28
C PRO A 9 -23.25 17.85 -18.75
N LEU A 10 -24.00 16.91 -18.15
CA LEU A 10 -24.01 16.66 -16.70
C LEU A 10 -23.40 15.31 -16.33
N LEU A 11 -23.59 14.30 -17.18
CA LEU A 11 -23.18 12.92 -16.90
C LEU A 11 -22.17 12.39 -17.92
N GLY A 12 -21.73 13.21 -18.87
CA GLY A 12 -20.79 12.82 -19.92
C GLY A 12 -19.36 12.71 -19.42
N TYR A 13 -18.46 12.34 -20.33
CA TYR A 13 -17.06 12.09 -19.99
C TYR A 13 -16.38 13.31 -19.38
N GLU A 14 -16.49 14.47 -20.04
CA GLU A 14 -15.87 15.71 -19.58
C GLU A 14 -16.35 16.07 -18.17
N ALA A 15 -17.68 16.16 -17.98
CA ALA A 15 -18.28 16.47 -16.68
C ALA A 15 -17.81 15.54 -15.55
N LEU A 16 -17.74 14.23 -15.81
CA LEU A 16 -17.38 13.23 -14.79
C LEU A 16 -15.87 12.97 -14.66
N ASN A 17 -15.02 13.58 -15.48
CA ASN A 17 -13.55 13.40 -15.42
C ASN A 17 -12.77 14.70 -15.23
N SER A 18 -13.44 15.86 -15.15
CA SER A 18 -12.81 17.15 -14.88
C SER A 18 -13.36 17.90 -13.66
N ASP A 19 -14.42 17.39 -13.03
CA ASP A 19 -15.04 18.00 -11.86
C ASP A 19 -15.35 16.95 -10.78
N ALA A 20 -14.59 16.99 -9.68
CA ALA A 20 -14.75 16.08 -8.55
C ALA A 20 -16.13 16.19 -7.89
N GLN A 21 -16.69 17.39 -7.76
CA GLN A 21 -17.98 17.59 -7.12
C GLN A 21 -19.11 17.08 -8.01
N ALA A 22 -19.03 17.35 -9.33
CA ALA A 22 -20.00 16.81 -10.29
C ALA A 22 -19.99 15.27 -10.29
N TRP A 23 -18.81 14.65 -10.19
CA TRP A 23 -18.71 13.19 -10.06
C TRP A 23 -19.35 12.67 -8.77
N ILE A 24 -19.05 13.30 -7.64
CA ILE A 24 -19.65 12.95 -6.33
C ILE A 24 -21.17 13.05 -6.41
N ASP A 25 -21.70 14.17 -6.90
CA ASP A 25 -23.13 14.39 -7.04
C ASP A 25 -23.77 13.33 -7.95
N ALA A 26 -23.13 13.01 -9.08
CA ALA A 26 -23.59 11.96 -9.98
C ALA A 26 -23.64 10.59 -9.30
N MET A 27 -22.64 10.22 -8.50
CA MET A 27 -22.60 8.95 -7.78
C MET A 27 -23.63 8.86 -6.66
N LEU A 28 -23.88 9.96 -5.93
CA LEU A 28 -24.86 10.02 -4.85
C LEU A 28 -26.30 9.95 -5.36
N HIS A 29 -26.59 10.61 -6.49
CA HIS A 29 -27.95 10.71 -7.01
C HIS A 29 -28.33 9.62 -8.02
N SER A 30 -27.37 8.82 -8.48
CA SER A 30 -27.60 7.87 -9.57
C SER A 30 -27.21 6.45 -9.20
N THR A 31 -28.09 5.79 -8.45
CA THR A 31 -27.98 4.37 -8.05
C THR A 31 -27.91 3.38 -9.23
N HIS A 32 -28.17 3.84 -10.46
CA HIS A 32 -28.30 2.97 -11.64
C HIS A 32 -27.52 3.42 -12.90
N LEU A 33 -26.55 4.35 -12.81
CA LEU A 33 -25.71 4.64 -13.99
C LEU A 33 -25.00 3.35 -14.42
N PRO A 34 -25.19 2.89 -15.67
CA PRO A 34 -24.51 1.71 -16.18
C PRO A 34 -23.02 2.02 -16.34
N SER A 35 -22.17 1.02 -16.11
CA SER A 35 -20.76 1.12 -16.51
C SER A 35 -20.67 1.24 -18.03
N THR A 36 -19.82 2.15 -18.50
CA THR A 36 -19.49 2.31 -19.93
C THR A 36 -17.98 2.11 -20.12
N SER A 37 -17.48 2.24 -21.35
CA SER A 37 -16.04 2.16 -21.60
C SER A 37 -15.23 3.31 -20.98
N TRP A 38 -15.92 4.39 -20.58
CA TRP A 38 -15.32 5.62 -20.06
C TRP A 38 -15.87 6.03 -18.68
N LEU A 39 -16.94 5.37 -18.20
CA LEU A 39 -17.46 5.46 -16.84
C LEU A 39 -17.30 4.09 -16.18
N VAL A 40 -16.15 3.88 -15.54
CA VAL A 40 -15.84 2.65 -14.81
C VAL A 40 -16.39 2.79 -13.38
N ARG A 41 -17.21 1.82 -12.96
CA ARG A 41 -17.60 1.70 -11.54
C ARG A 41 -16.62 0.77 -10.84
N GLY A 42 -16.43 0.98 -9.54
CA GLY A 42 -15.47 0.21 -8.77
C GLY A 42 -14.16 0.94 -8.52
N LYS A 43 -13.92 2.10 -9.13
CA LYS A 43 -12.77 2.97 -8.84
C LYS A 43 -13.11 4.45 -9.06
N LEU A 44 -12.28 5.35 -8.56
CA LEU A 44 -12.34 6.78 -8.82
C LEU A 44 -11.78 7.09 -10.23
N PRO A 45 -12.25 8.15 -10.91
CA PRO A 45 -11.71 8.53 -12.22
C PRO A 45 -10.30 9.10 -12.10
N ASP A 46 -9.37 8.58 -12.89
CA ASP A 46 -7.93 8.88 -12.77
C ASP A 46 -7.63 10.40 -12.82
N GLY A 47 -8.38 11.17 -13.62
CA GLY A 47 -8.17 12.62 -13.80
C GLY A 47 -8.55 13.50 -12.61
N ILE A 48 -9.46 13.04 -11.75
CA ILE A 48 -9.99 13.78 -10.58
C ILE A 48 -9.88 12.99 -9.28
N ARG A 49 -9.18 11.85 -9.32
CA ARG A 49 -9.04 10.92 -8.21
C ARG A 49 -8.54 11.58 -6.94
N ASP A 50 -7.44 12.33 -7.05
CA ASP A 50 -6.80 12.96 -5.90
C ASP A 50 -7.68 14.08 -5.31
N GLU A 51 -8.39 14.84 -6.14
CA GLU A 51 -9.36 15.84 -5.70
C GLU A 51 -10.51 15.21 -4.91
N ILE A 52 -11.02 14.06 -5.35
CA ILE A 52 -12.06 13.32 -4.62
C ILE A 52 -11.52 12.80 -3.27
N ILE A 53 -10.28 12.30 -3.23
CA ILE A 53 -9.64 11.85 -1.98
C ILE A 53 -9.46 13.02 -1.00
N ASP A 54 -9.13 14.21 -1.49
CA ASP A 54 -8.98 15.42 -0.67
C ASP A 54 -10.31 15.95 -0.13
N LEU A 55 -11.43 15.63 -0.78
CA LEU A 55 -12.78 15.94 -0.29
C LEU A 55 -13.27 14.94 0.77
N ALA A 56 -12.66 13.76 0.92
CA ALA A 56 -13.10 12.75 1.89
C ALA A 56 -13.34 13.25 3.33
N PRO A 57 -12.53 14.18 3.89
CA PRO A 57 -12.76 14.76 5.21
C PRO A 57 -13.98 15.69 5.31
N THR A 58 -14.41 16.31 4.21
CA THR A 58 -15.48 17.32 4.20
C THR A 58 -16.86 16.71 3.95
N LEU A 59 -16.91 15.49 3.41
CA LEU A 59 -18.14 14.77 3.14
C LEU A 59 -18.92 14.40 4.41
N SER A 60 -20.25 14.50 4.34
CA SER A 60 -21.14 13.93 5.36
C SER A 60 -20.87 12.41 5.52
N THR A 61 -21.15 11.82 6.69
CA THR A 61 -20.97 10.37 6.87
C THR A 61 -21.76 9.58 5.81
N ALA A 62 -22.99 10.00 5.51
CA ALA A 62 -23.85 9.31 4.55
C ALA A 62 -23.24 9.30 3.14
N ASP A 63 -22.77 10.46 2.67
CA ASP A 63 -22.19 10.59 1.33
C ASP A 63 -20.86 9.85 1.23
N TYR A 64 -20.03 9.96 2.27
CA TYR A 64 -18.77 9.24 2.37
C TYR A 64 -18.97 7.73 2.31
N VAL A 65 -19.90 7.17 3.09
CA VAL A 65 -20.22 5.73 3.06
C VAL A 65 -20.80 5.31 1.70
N ALA A 66 -21.60 6.15 1.06
CA ALA A 66 -22.15 5.87 -0.26
C ALA A 66 -21.05 5.77 -1.33
N ILE A 67 -20.07 6.68 -1.32
CA ILE A 67 -18.91 6.63 -2.23
C ILE A 67 -18.05 5.39 -1.93
N LEU A 68 -17.69 5.16 -0.66
CA LEU A 68 -16.88 4.01 -0.27
C LEU A 68 -17.52 2.68 -0.70
N ARG A 69 -18.86 2.56 -0.62
CA ARG A 69 -19.57 1.36 -1.10
C ARG A 69 -19.33 1.07 -2.57
N SER A 70 -19.18 2.11 -3.39
CA SER A 70 -18.93 1.95 -4.82
C SER A 70 -17.53 1.45 -5.15
N LEU A 71 -16.60 1.53 -4.19
CA LEU A 71 -15.19 1.13 -4.33
C LEU A 71 -14.92 -0.29 -3.80
N LEU A 72 -15.87 -0.87 -3.04
CA LEU A 72 -15.69 -2.17 -2.41
C LEU A 72 -16.25 -3.31 -3.27
N PRO A 73 -15.58 -4.48 -3.30
CA PRO A 73 -16.14 -5.70 -3.87
C PRO A 73 -17.46 -6.10 -3.18
N SER A 74 -18.53 -6.29 -3.96
CA SER A 74 -19.87 -6.65 -3.48
C SER A 74 -20.18 -8.15 -3.57
N GLY A 75 -19.18 -9.00 -3.81
CA GLY A 75 -19.35 -10.45 -3.84
C GLY A 75 -20.17 -10.99 -5.02
N VAL A 76 -20.24 -10.26 -6.14
CA VAL A 76 -21.04 -10.59 -7.35
C VAL A 76 -20.58 -11.82 -8.13
N GLY A 77 -19.68 -12.65 -7.59
CA GLY A 77 -19.16 -13.85 -8.23
C GLY A 77 -18.02 -13.58 -9.20
N LEU A 78 -17.62 -14.60 -9.96
CA LEU A 78 -16.47 -14.53 -10.87
C LEU A 78 -16.77 -13.66 -12.09
N SER A 79 -15.89 -12.72 -12.39
CA SER A 79 -15.85 -12.08 -13.69
C SER A 79 -15.57 -13.12 -14.79
N LYS A 80 -15.97 -12.81 -16.04
CA LYS A 80 -15.66 -13.71 -17.18
C LYS A 80 -14.16 -13.96 -17.33
N MET A 81 -13.35 -12.95 -17.03
CA MET A 81 -11.89 -13.02 -17.13
C MET A 81 -11.30 -13.88 -16.01
N GLU A 82 -11.79 -13.73 -14.77
CA GLU A 82 -11.41 -14.58 -13.64
C GLU A 82 -11.79 -16.05 -13.90
N ALA A 83 -13.02 -16.29 -14.39
CA ALA A 83 -13.48 -17.61 -14.74
C ALA A 83 -12.59 -18.25 -15.83
N PHE A 84 -12.18 -17.47 -16.83
CA PHE A 84 -11.27 -17.91 -17.89
C PHE A 84 -9.86 -18.22 -17.36
N GLY A 85 -9.25 -17.30 -16.61
CA GLY A 85 -7.91 -17.49 -16.05
C GLY A 85 -7.82 -18.70 -15.12
N LEU A 86 -8.81 -18.86 -14.24
CA LEU A 86 -8.86 -19.99 -13.32
C LEU A 86 -9.20 -21.31 -14.04
N ALA A 87 -9.92 -21.28 -15.17
CA ALA A 87 -10.17 -22.48 -15.97
C ALA A 87 -8.88 -23.05 -16.58
N ILE A 88 -7.91 -22.18 -16.91
CA ILE A 88 -6.59 -22.60 -17.43
C ILE A 88 -5.81 -23.41 -16.40
N ILE A 89 -5.86 -22.99 -15.13
CA ILE A 89 -5.11 -23.62 -14.03
C ILE A 89 -5.96 -24.53 -13.15
N LYS A 90 -7.17 -24.90 -13.59
CA LYS A 90 -8.15 -25.64 -12.79
C LYS A 90 -7.60 -26.96 -12.27
N ASP A 91 -6.90 -27.71 -13.12
CA ASP A 91 -6.38 -29.03 -12.74
C ASP A 91 -5.29 -28.91 -11.67
N GLU A 92 -4.43 -27.89 -11.76
CA GLU A 92 -3.43 -27.60 -10.72
C GLU A 92 -4.09 -27.24 -9.38
N ILE A 93 -5.16 -26.42 -9.42
CA ILE A 93 -5.94 -26.07 -8.22
C ILE A 93 -6.53 -27.35 -7.60
N VAL A 94 -7.15 -28.21 -8.41
CA VAL A 94 -7.73 -29.48 -7.95
C VAL A 94 -6.66 -30.39 -7.33
N ASP A 95 -5.46 -30.45 -7.91
CA ASP A 95 -4.35 -31.23 -7.36
C ASP A 95 -3.75 -30.63 -6.08
N ARG A 96 -3.76 -29.29 -5.92
CA ARG A 96 -3.49 -28.65 -4.62
C ARG A 96 -4.56 -28.99 -3.59
N MET A 97 -5.85 -28.97 -3.96
CA MET A 97 -6.96 -29.34 -3.07
C MET A 97 -6.84 -30.79 -2.56
N LYS A 98 -6.55 -31.75 -3.45
CA LYS A 98 -6.35 -33.17 -3.05
C LYS A 98 -5.22 -33.35 -2.04
N ARG A 99 -4.21 -32.46 -2.06
CA ARG A 99 -3.07 -32.45 -1.13
C ARG A 99 -3.32 -31.60 0.12
N ASN A 100 -4.51 -31.03 0.27
CA ASN A 100 -4.87 -30.09 1.35
C ASN A 100 -3.95 -28.84 1.39
N LEU A 101 -3.55 -28.36 0.21
CA LEU A 101 -2.68 -27.18 0.02
C LEU A 101 -3.43 -26.01 -0.63
N SER A 102 -4.74 -26.12 -0.84
CA SER A 102 -5.54 -25.06 -1.46
C SER A 102 -5.95 -23.99 -0.45
N THR A 103 -5.94 -22.75 -0.91
CA THR A 103 -6.54 -21.60 -0.22
C THR A 103 -8.08 -21.71 -0.16
N GLU A 104 -8.69 -20.91 0.71
CA GLU A 104 -10.15 -20.82 0.81
C GLU A 104 -10.78 -20.26 -0.49
N TYR A 105 -10.09 -19.32 -1.15
CA TYR A 105 -10.51 -18.79 -2.45
C TYR A 105 -10.63 -19.91 -3.50
N GLU A 106 -9.57 -20.72 -3.63
CA GLU A 106 -9.52 -21.84 -4.57
C GLU A 106 -10.61 -22.88 -4.28
N ARG A 107 -10.86 -23.18 -3.01
CA ARG A 107 -11.93 -24.08 -2.58
C ARG A 107 -13.30 -23.57 -3.05
N ARG A 108 -13.61 -22.29 -2.82
CA ARG A 108 -14.87 -21.66 -3.25
C ARG A 108 -14.99 -21.58 -4.75
N TYR A 109 -13.90 -21.24 -5.44
CA TYR A 109 -13.84 -21.24 -6.91
C TYR A 109 -14.24 -22.60 -7.49
N VAL A 110 -13.58 -23.68 -7.04
CA VAL A 110 -13.87 -25.04 -7.53
C VAL A 110 -15.33 -25.41 -7.26
N ALA A 111 -15.85 -25.08 -6.07
CA ALA A 111 -17.25 -25.31 -5.76
C ALA A 111 -18.19 -24.54 -6.72
N THR A 112 -17.94 -23.25 -6.96
CA THR A 112 -18.72 -22.43 -7.91
C THR A 112 -18.70 -23.01 -9.32
N VAL A 113 -17.54 -23.37 -9.88
CA VAL A 113 -17.45 -23.87 -11.27
C VAL A 113 -17.90 -25.31 -11.44
N THR A 114 -17.98 -26.09 -10.36
CA THR A 114 -18.53 -27.45 -10.36
C THR A 114 -20.03 -27.48 -10.04
N GLY A 115 -20.66 -26.31 -9.83
CA GLY A 115 -22.08 -26.19 -9.52
C GLY A 115 -22.44 -26.64 -8.11
N GLN A 116 -21.46 -26.73 -7.21
CA GLN A 116 -21.71 -26.95 -5.78
C GLN A 116 -22.21 -25.65 -5.13
N PRO A 117 -23.16 -25.74 -4.18
CA PRO A 117 -23.57 -24.56 -3.40
C PRO A 117 -22.37 -24.01 -2.62
N SER A 118 -21.97 -22.78 -2.93
CA SER A 118 -20.85 -22.11 -2.27
C SER A 118 -21.07 -20.60 -2.29
N ALA A 119 -20.49 -19.90 -1.30
CA ALA A 119 -20.36 -18.45 -1.35
C ALA A 119 -19.52 -18.04 -2.57
N ALA A 120 -19.69 -16.79 -3.00
CA ALA A 120 -18.85 -16.21 -4.05
C ALA A 120 -17.36 -16.39 -3.71
N PRO A 121 -16.49 -16.71 -4.69
CA PRO A 121 -15.06 -16.88 -4.44
C PRO A 121 -14.42 -15.62 -3.84
N THR A 122 -14.81 -14.46 -4.36
CA THR A 122 -14.56 -13.15 -3.75
C THR A 122 -15.67 -12.85 -2.73
N PRO A 123 -15.36 -12.77 -1.42
CA PRO A 123 -16.35 -12.40 -0.42
C PRO A 123 -16.87 -10.98 -0.65
N ASP A 124 -18.14 -10.74 -0.31
CA ASP A 124 -18.68 -9.39 -0.15
C ASP A 124 -17.96 -8.68 1.00
N LEU A 125 -17.41 -7.51 0.70
CA LEU A 125 -16.68 -6.68 1.65
C LEU A 125 -17.49 -5.45 2.11
N THR A 126 -18.64 -5.17 1.50
CA THR A 126 -19.43 -3.96 1.75
C THR A 126 -19.95 -3.85 3.19
N TRP A 127 -20.05 -4.96 3.91
CA TRP A 127 -20.45 -4.98 5.32
C TRP A 127 -19.50 -4.19 6.24
N ILE A 128 -18.23 -4.00 5.85
CA ILE A 128 -17.27 -3.25 6.70
C ILE A 128 -17.67 -1.78 6.85
N LEU A 129 -18.53 -1.26 5.97
CA LEU A 129 -19.05 0.10 6.05
C LEU A 129 -19.85 0.36 7.33
N ASP A 130 -20.42 -0.68 7.95
CA ASP A 130 -21.07 -0.58 9.25
C ASP A 130 -20.08 -0.18 10.37
N LEU A 131 -18.78 -0.34 10.13
CA LEU A 131 -17.70 0.08 11.03
C LEU A 131 -17.23 1.51 10.79
N ALA A 132 -17.73 2.22 9.77
CA ALA A 132 -17.20 3.53 9.38
C ALA A 132 -17.21 4.56 10.52
N GLU A 133 -18.28 4.61 11.32
CA GLU A 133 -18.36 5.49 12.49
C GLU A 133 -17.84 4.83 13.77
N LEU A 134 -18.04 3.51 13.93
CA LEU A 134 -17.75 2.81 15.18
C LEU A 134 -16.25 2.46 15.34
N LYS A 135 -15.63 1.94 14.27
CA LYS A 135 -14.24 1.47 14.24
C LYS A 135 -13.60 1.71 12.86
N PRO A 136 -13.38 2.97 12.44
CA PRO A 136 -12.82 3.30 11.13
C PRO A 136 -11.43 2.69 10.89
N ALA A 137 -10.61 2.56 11.94
CA ALA A 137 -9.31 1.90 11.84
C ALA A 137 -9.44 0.40 11.51
N ALA A 138 -10.41 -0.29 12.14
CA ALA A 138 -10.66 -1.71 11.86
C ALA A 138 -11.25 -1.91 10.46
N MET A 139 -12.14 -1.00 10.02
CA MET A 139 -12.65 -1.00 8.65
C MET A 139 -11.50 -0.99 7.62
N ARG A 140 -10.55 -0.06 7.80
CA ARG A 140 -9.38 0.08 6.93
C ARG A 140 -8.48 -1.16 6.99
N GLU A 141 -8.21 -1.69 8.19
CA GLU A 141 -7.39 -2.90 8.37
C GLU A 141 -8.02 -4.14 7.71
N ILE A 142 -9.34 -4.30 7.78
CA ILE A 142 -10.05 -5.40 7.11
C ILE A 142 -9.94 -5.27 5.59
N ALA A 143 -10.17 -4.07 5.04
CA ALA A 143 -10.01 -3.83 3.61
C ALA A 143 -8.58 -4.11 3.13
N LEU A 144 -7.60 -3.69 3.93
CA LEU A 144 -6.18 -3.91 3.66
C LEU A 144 -5.83 -5.40 3.67
N SER A 145 -6.33 -6.14 4.66
CA SER A 145 -6.17 -7.59 4.78
C SER A 145 -6.84 -8.33 3.62
N TYR A 146 -8.02 -7.86 3.18
CA TYR A 146 -8.71 -8.39 2.01
C TYR A 146 -7.86 -8.23 0.75
N LEU A 147 -7.33 -7.03 0.51
CA LEU A 147 -6.45 -6.75 -0.62
C LEU A 147 -5.23 -7.68 -0.59
N GLY A 148 -4.54 -7.80 0.54
CA GLY A 148 -3.38 -8.69 0.68
C GLY A 148 -3.69 -10.17 0.41
N ALA A 149 -4.86 -10.65 0.85
CA ALA A 149 -5.25 -12.05 0.66
C ALA A 149 -5.72 -12.36 -0.77
N HIS A 150 -6.32 -11.38 -1.46
CA HIS A 150 -7.05 -11.61 -2.70
C HIS A 150 -6.49 -10.90 -3.94
N ALA A 151 -5.51 -10.00 -3.82
CA ALA A 151 -5.02 -9.17 -4.92
C ALA A 151 -4.71 -9.96 -6.21
N GLN A 152 -4.05 -11.11 -6.13
CA GLN A 152 -3.73 -11.96 -7.30
C GLN A 152 -4.95 -12.51 -8.06
N TRP A 153 -6.13 -12.45 -7.44
CA TRP A 153 -7.38 -12.97 -7.97
C TRP A 153 -8.36 -11.86 -8.35
N LEU A 154 -8.06 -10.60 -8.02
CA LEU A 154 -8.92 -9.46 -8.29
C LEU A 154 -8.58 -8.86 -9.66
N THR A 155 -9.59 -8.31 -10.34
CA THR A 155 -9.38 -7.46 -11.50
C THR A 155 -8.67 -6.16 -11.11
N ASP A 156 -7.92 -5.55 -12.03
CA ASP A 156 -7.27 -4.24 -11.83
C ASP A 156 -8.23 -3.19 -11.26
N THR A 157 -9.46 -3.10 -11.79
CA THR A 157 -10.48 -2.15 -11.28
C THR A 157 -10.84 -2.37 -9.81
N ALA A 158 -10.87 -3.61 -9.34
CA ALA A 158 -11.17 -3.91 -7.93
C ALA A 158 -9.96 -3.63 -7.03
N ILE A 159 -8.74 -3.81 -7.54
CA ILE A 159 -7.50 -3.42 -6.85
C ILE A 159 -7.43 -1.88 -6.73
N ASP A 160 -7.70 -1.18 -7.83
CA ASP A 160 -7.80 0.28 -7.88
C ASP A 160 -8.85 0.78 -6.88
N GLY A 161 -10.06 0.19 -6.90
CA GLY A 161 -11.13 0.51 -5.97
C GLY A 161 -10.75 0.35 -4.50
N LEU A 162 -10.15 -0.79 -4.14
CA LEU A 162 -9.67 -1.01 -2.79
C LEU A 162 -8.57 -0.01 -2.41
N SER A 163 -7.69 0.32 -3.35
CA SER A 163 -6.64 1.32 -3.14
C SER A 163 -7.23 2.71 -2.89
N ASP A 164 -8.23 3.11 -3.69
CA ASP A 164 -8.98 4.35 -3.52
C ASP A 164 -9.70 4.38 -2.18
N PHE A 165 -10.35 3.28 -1.79
CA PHE A 165 -11.00 3.14 -0.50
C PHE A 165 -10.01 3.34 0.65
N LEU A 166 -8.84 2.71 0.59
CA LEU A 166 -7.80 2.83 1.61
C LEU A 166 -7.26 4.26 1.70
N GLU A 167 -7.03 4.93 0.57
CA GLU A 167 -6.55 6.31 0.55
C GLU A 167 -7.61 7.32 1.02
N MET A 168 -8.88 7.16 0.62
CA MET A 168 -9.98 7.99 1.12
C MET A 168 -10.17 7.83 2.63
N THR A 169 -10.14 6.59 3.13
CA THR A 169 -10.27 6.32 4.57
C THR A 169 -9.10 6.87 5.36
N ARG A 170 -7.90 6.82 4.79
CA ARG A 170 -6.71 7.42 5.38
C ARG A 170 -6.76 8.95 5.37
N SER A 171 -7.13 9.57 4.26
CA SER A 171 -7.32 11.02 4.13
C SER A 171 -8.25 11.56 5.23
N ARG A 172 -9.43 10.94 5.38
CA ARG A 172 -10.40 11.30 6.43
C ARG A 172 -9.84 11.07 7.84
N ALA A 173 -9.14 9.96 8.07
CA ALA A 173 -8.55 9.67 9.39
C ALA A 173 -7.45 10.66 9.77
N LEU A 174 -6.57 11.03 8.82
CA LEU A 174 -5.49 11.98 9.05
C LEU A 174 -6.02 13.38 9.35
N SER A 175 -7.07 13.82 8.64
CA SER A 175 -7.72 15.12 8.91
C SER A 175 -8.31 15.22 10.33
N LEU A 176 -8.57 14.08 10.99
CA LEU A 176 -9.05 14.03 12.37
C LEU A 176 -7.92 13.81 13.39
N SER A 177 -6.69 13.59 12.93
CA SER A 177 -5.52 13.34 13.77
C SER A 177 -4.80 14.63 14.15
N ASN A 178 -4.02 14.59 15.24
CA ASN A 178 -3.20 15.73 15.66
C ASN A 178 -1.95 15.95 14.80
N ALA A 179 -1.65 15.03 13.87
CA ALA A 179 -0.46 15.07 13.02
C ALA A 179 -0.83 14.62 11.59
N PRO A 180 -1.61 15.42 10.84
CA PRO A 180 -2.24 15.00 9.58
C PRO A 180 -1.26 14.81 8.41
N GLY A 181 0.00 15.24 8.57
CA GLY A 181 0.96 15.30 7.47
C GLY A 181 1.91 14.10 7.37
N PRO A 182 2.78 14.08 6.34
CA PRO A 182 3.76 13.03 6.10
C PRO A 182 4.67 12.73 7.31
N LEU A 183 5.11 13.77 8.03
CA LEU A 183 5.91 13.62 9.25
C LEU A 183 5.12 12.90 10.36
N GLY A 184 3.86 13.29 10.57
CA GLY A 184 2.99 12.66 11.55
C GLY A 184 2.74 11.19 11.25
N VAL A 185 2.57 10.84 9.97
CA VAL A 185 2.52 9.43 9.55
C VAL A 185 3.82 8.73 9.92
N LEU A 186 4.97 9.29 9.52
CA LEU A 186 6.29 8.70 9.75
C LEU A 186 6.62 8.51 11.24
N GLU A 187 6.17 9.40 12.13
CA GLU A 187 6.37 9.28 13.58
C GLU A 187 5.54 8.15 14.22
N ASN A 188 4.45 7.73 13.57
CA ASN A 188 3.48 6.79 14.12
C ASN A 188 3.47 5.41 13.42
N ILE A 189 4.30 5.19 12.40
CA ILE A 189 4.44 3.86 11.80
C ILE A 189 5.18 2.91 12.73
N LYS A 190 4.89 1.61 12.60
CA LYS A 190 5.59 0.56 13.34
C LYS A 190 7.02 0.36 12.80
N PRO A 191 7.95 -0.22 13.59
CA PRO A 191 9.31 -0.51 13.14
C PRO A 191 9.37 -1.29 11.81
N LEU A 192 8.64 -2.42 11.73
CA LEU A 192 8.56 -3.21 10.49
C LEU A 192 7.97 -2.41 9.32
N GLU A 193 7.00 -1.52 9.57
CA GLU A 193 6.41 -0.70 8.52
C GLU A 193 7.43 0.34 8.00
N LEU A 194 8.31 0.86 8.85
CA LEU A 194 9.43 1.72 8.44
C LEU A 194 10.43 0.95 7.56
N GLU A 195 10.79 -0.27 7.94
CA GLU A 195 11.69 -1.14 7.16
C GLU A 195 11.11 -1.40 5.76
N LEU A 196 9.83 -1.77 5.68
CA LEU A 196 9.16 -2.03 4.40
C LEU A 196 9.00 -0.77 3.54
N LEU A 197 8.73 0.39 4.17
CA LEU A 197 8.70 1.67 3.46
C LEU A 197 10.07 2.06 2.90
N CYS A 198 11.14 1.83 3.67
CA CYS A 198 12.50 2.03 3.17
C CYS A 198 12.82 1.03 2.06
N ALA A 199 12.42 -0.23 2.17
CA ALA A 199 12.61 -1.21 1.10
C ALA A 199 11.96 -0.74 -0.21
N GLU A 200 10.73 -0.22 -0.13
CA GLU A 200 10.03 0.39 -1.29
C GLU A 200 10.79 1.59 -1.84
N LEU A 201 11.23 2.51 -0.98
CA LEU A 201 11.95 3.70 -1.39
C LEU A 201 13.20 3.33 -2.19
N TRP A 202 14.06 2.44 -1.69
CA TRP A 202 15.27 2.10 -2.42
C TRP A 202 15.01 1.29 -3.70
N GLU A 203 13.99 0.44 -3.74
CA GLU A 203 13.63 -0.23 -5.00
C GLU A 203 13.15 0.78 -6.05
N SER A 204 12.35 1.78 -5.65
CA SER A 204 11.90 2.86 -6.53
C SER A 204 13.06 3.75 -7.05
N MET A 205 14.20 3.74 -6.35
CA MET A 205 15.45 4.37 -6.79
C MET A 205 16.27 3.49 -7.75
N GLY A 206 15.78 2.29 -8.09
CA GLY A 206 16.40 1.36 -9.04
C GLY A 206 17.36 0.33 -8.43
N TYR A 207 17.35 0.15 -7.10
CA TYR A 207 18.15 -0.88 -6.45
C TYR A 207 17.41 -2.23 -6.42
N GLU A 208 18.17 -3.32 -6.46
CA GLU A 208 17.65 -4.62 -6.03
C GLU A 208 17.59 -4.67 -4.52
N VAL A 209 16.46 -5.08 -3.95
CA VAL A 209 16.20 -4.98 -2.50
C VAL A 209 15.91 -6.35 -1.89
N VAL A 210 16.52 -6.60 -0.74
CA VAL A 210 16.26 -7.76 0.13
C VAL A 210 16.03 -7.27 1.56
N VAL A 211 14.84 -7.51 2.09
CA VAL A 211 14.54 -7.31 3.52
C VAL A 211 15.01 -8.53 4.30
N THR A 212 15.76 -8.32 5.37
CA THR A 212 16.28 -9.41 6.19
C THR A 212 15.24 -9.89 7.21
N PRO A 213 15.21 -11.18 7.57
CA PRO A 213 14.30 -11.68 8.61
C PRO A 213 14.65 -11.06 9.98
N ALA A 214 13.65 -10.82 10.82
CA ALA A 214 13.81 -10.23 12.16
C ALA A 214 14.68 -11.05 13.16
N SER A 215 15.26 -12.18 12.75
CA SER A 215 16.01 -13.08 13.62
C SER A 215 17.46 -12.62 13.85
N HIS A 216 17.66 -11.68 14.80
CA HIS A 216 18.93 -11.42 15.52
C HIS A 216 20.20 -11.23 14.64
N ASP A 217 20.08 -10.85 13.38
CA ASP A 217 21.14 -10.96 12.37
C ASP A 217 22.09 -9.74 12.28
N GLY A 218 22.30 -9.08 13.42
CA GLY A 218 23.48 -8.25 13.62
C GLY A 218 23.33 -6.76 13.32
N GLY A 219 22.12 -6.23 13.15
CA GLY A 219 21.89 -4.77 13.03
C GLY A 219 21.89 -4.25 11.59
N ARG A 220 21.20 -4.97 10.70
CA ARG A 220 20.70 -4.47 9.42
C ARG A 220 19.28 -5.02 9.21
N ASP A 221 18.44 -4.26 8.52
CA ASP A 221 17.08 -4.66 8.18
C ASP A 221 16.90 -4.85 6.67
N ILE A 222 17.73 -4.19 5.86
CA ILE A 222 17.63 -4.20 4.41
C ILE A 222 19.02 -4.24 3.78
N VAL A 223 19.18 -5.08 2.76
CA VAL A 223 20.35 -5.11 1.88
C VAL A 223 19.89 -4.66 0.51
N VAL A 224 20.54 -3.63 -0.04
CA VAL A 224 20.26 -3.14 -1.38
C VAL A 224 21.51 -3.23 -2.24
N THR A 225 21.32 -3.63 -3.50
CA THR A 225 22.42 -3.82 -4.46
C THR A 225 22.13 -3.06 -5.73
N LEU A 226 23.13 -2.36 -6.25
CA LEU A 226 23.10 -1.75 -7.57
C LEU A 226 24.11 -2.46 -8.46
N GLU A 227 23.60 -3.14 -9.48
CA GLU A 227 24.42 -3.82 -10.48
C GLU A 227 24.80 -2.86 -11.61
N GLY A 228 26.09 -2.84 -11.96
CA GLY A 228 26.66 -2.10 -13.07
C GLY A 228 27.61 -2.98 -13.87
N VAL A 229 28.02 -2.51 -15.05
CA VAL A 229 28.94 -3.27 -15.91
C VAL A 229 30.29 -3.47 -15.21
N GLY A 230 30.52 -4.68 -14.68
CA GLY A 230 31.75 -5.07 -13.99
C GLY A 230 31.86 -4.58 -12.54
N THR A 231 30.80 -3.99 -11.97
CA THR A 231 30.78 -3.51 -10.58
C THR A 231 29.44 -3.78 -9.94
N SER A 232 29.44 -4.36 -8.74
CA SER A 232 28.26 -4.47 -7.88
C SER A 232 28.51 -3.64 -6.63
N VAL A 233 27.53 -2.81 -6.25
CA VAL A 233 27.60 -1.95 -5.06
C VAL A 233 26.52 -2.39 -4.09
N THR A 234 26.93 -3.00 -2.97
CA THR A 234 26.03 -3.37 -1.87
C THR A 234 26.01 -2.28 -0.80
N ILE A 235 24.81 -1.93 -0.35
CA ILE A 235 24.56 -0.99 0.75
C ILE A 235 23.71 -1.69 1.81
N LEU A 236 24.12 -1.55 3.06
CA LEU A 236 23.36 -2.04 4.22
C LEU A 236 22.49 -0.90 4.77
N ILE A 237 21.24 -1.18 5.11
CA ILE A 237 20.34 -0.21 5.72
C ILE A 237 19.81 -0.79 7.03
N GLU A 238 19.90 0.00 8.09
CA GLU A 238 19.30 -0.25 9.39
C GLU A 238 18.27 0.84 9.68
N CYS A 239 17.10 0.44 10.15
CA CYS A 239 15.96 1.29 10.44
C CYS A 239 15.72 1.32 11.96
N LYS A 240 15.76 2.51 12.57
CA LYS A 240 15.46 2.72 13.99
C LYS A 240 14.25 3.63 14.16
N GLN A 241 13.10 3.01 14.42
CA GLN A 241 11.86 3.73 14.73
C GLN A 241 11.76 4.05 16.23
N TRP A 242 12.58 4.99 16.70
CA TRP A 242 12.66 5.41 18.10
C TRP A 242 12.18 6.85 18.29
N HIS A 243 11.53 7.13 19.43
CA HIS A 243 11.17 8.51 19.80
C HIS A 243 12.37 9.35 20.25
N ASN A 244 13.37 8.71 20.88
CA ASN A 244 14.58 9.41 21.32
C ASN A 244 15.66 9.35 20.23
N PRO A 245 16.49 10.40 20.10
CA PRO A 245 17.57 10.41 19.13
C PRO A 245 18.53 9.22 19.30
N VAL A 246 18.91 8.63 18.18
CA VAL A 246 19.82 7.49 18.14
C VAL A 246 21.23 7.89 18.58
N GLY A 247 21.80 7.09 19.49
CA GLY A 247 23.11 7.29 20.09
C GLY A 247 24.26 6.76 19.23
N VAL A 248 25.50 7.15 19.59
CA VAL A 248 26.72 6.74 18.89
C VAL A 248 26.97 5.22 18.90
N GLN A 249 26.38 4.49 19.85
CA GLN A 249 26.53 3.03 19.96
C GLN A 249 25.96 2.31 18.74
N GLU A 250 24.76 2.69 18.27
CA GLU A 250 24.14 2.09 17.08
C GLU A 250 24.96 2.37 15.82
N VAL A 251 25.49 3.59 15.68
CA VAL A 251 26.35 3.96 14.55
C VAL A 251 27.64 3.14 14.53
N ARG A 252 28.22 2.86 15.71
CA ARG A 252 29.40 2.00 15.86
C ARG A 252 29.10 0.54 15.58
N ALA A 253 27.93 0.05 16.01
CA ALA A 253 27.49 -1.32 15.74
C ALA A 253 27.34 -1.52 14.23
N LEU A 254 26.60 -0.64 13.54
CA LEU A 254 26.43 -0.68 12.09
C LEU A 254 27.77 -0.59 11.34
N ARG A 255 28.73 0.18 11.87
CA ARG A 255 30.10 0.22 11.30
C ARG A 255 30.80 -1.13 11.37
N GLY A 256 30.61 -1.88 12.46
CA GLY A 256 31.13 -3.24 12.59
C GLY A 256 30.55 -4.17 11.53
N VAL A 257 29.22 -4.15 11.36
CA VAL A 257 28.52 -4.95 10.33
C VAL A 257 29.01 -4.64 8.93
N LEU A 258 29.19 -3.35 8.63
CA LEU A 258 29.69 -2.88 7.35
C LEU A 258 31.10 -3.42 7.02
N ASP A 259 31.96 -3.57 8.02
CA ASP A 259 33.30 -4.13 7.84
C ASP A 259 33.26 -5.67 7.76
N ASP A 260 32.31 -6.34 8.43
CA ASP A 260 32.12 -7.79 8.33
C ASP A 260 31.55 -8.24 6.97
N TYR A 261 30.67 -7.44 6.36
CA TYR A 261 30.03 -7.75 5.06
C TYR A 261 30.74 -7.17 3.84
N ASP A 262 31.87 -6.49 4.02
CA ASP A 262 32.64 -5.78 2.98
C ASP A 262 31.74 -4.92 2.04
N SER A 263 30.64 -4.38 2.56
CA SER A 263 29.67 -3.62 1.77
C SER A 263 30.20 -2.21 1.48
N ALA A 264 29.82 -1.58 0.37
CA ALA A 264 30.37 -0.27 0.02
C ALA A 264 30.01 0.82 1.06
N LYS A 265 28.77 0.78 1.56
CA LYS A 265 28.19 1.80 2.44
C LYS A 265 27.18 1.19 3.42
N ALA A 266 26.98 1.85 4.55
CA ALA A 266 25.86 1.60 5.44
C ALA A 266 25.05 2.88 5.68
N ILE A 267 23.73 2.73 5.81
CA ILE A 267 22.78 3.81 6.04
C ILE A 267 22.01 3.48 7.31
N LEU A 268 21.95 4.43 8.25
CA LEU A 268 21.11 4.34 9.43
C LEU A 268 19.94 5.32 9.26
N VAL A 269 18.74 4.80 9.14
CA VAL A 269 17.50 5.57 9.02
C VAL A 269 16.86 5.69 10.38
N ALA A 270 16.67 6.91 10.88
CA ALA A 270 15.99 7.15 12.16
C ALA A 270 15.16 8.43 12.09
N PRO A 271 13.83 8.34 11.91
CA PRO A 271 12.97 9.52 11.89
C PRO A 271 13.08 10.37 13.17
N GLY A 272 13.24 9.75 14.34
CA GLY A 272 13.47 10.44 15.62
C GLY A 272 14.83 11.13 15.77
N GLY A 273 15.68 11.05 14.74
CA GLY A 273 16.94 11.77 14.66
C GLY A 273 18.11 11.12 15.38
N PHE A 274 19.20 11.88 15.53
CA PHE A 274 20.49 11.41 16.02
C PHE A 274 21.07 12.37 17.05
N THR A 275 21.82 11.83 18.01
CA THR A 275 22.57 12.65 18.98
C THR A 275 23.58 13.56 18.28
N SER A 276 23.74 14.79 18.80
CA SER A 276 24.65 15.82 18.28
C SER A 276 25.66 16.30 19.33
N GLY A 277 26.75 16.93 18.87
CA GLY A 277 27.86 17.41 19.71
C GLY A 277 29.05 16.43 19.81
N SER A 278 29.95 16.67 20.76
CA SER A 278 31.17 15.88 20.93
C SER A 278 30.86 14.47 21.45
N GLY A 279 31.41 13.46 20.79
CA GLY A 279 31.20 12.03 21.07
C GLY A 279 29.87 11.48 20.55
N SER A 280 29.12 12.25 19.77
CA SER A 280 27.77 11.90 19.34
C SER A 280 27.71 11.02 18.07
N ALA A 281 26.51 10.53 17.74
CA ALA A 281 26.24 9.79 16.51
C ALA A 281 26.63 10.57 15.25
N THR A 282 26.21 11.85 15.18
CA THR A 282 26.48 12.72 14.03
C THR A 282 27.98 12.99 13.85
N GLU A 283 28.71 13.25 14.94
CA GLU A 283 30.16 13.46 14.87
C GLU A 283 30.90 12.18 14.44
N PHE A 284 30.48 11.03 14.96
CA PHE A 284 31.10 9.75 14.58
C PHE A 284 30.87 9.45 13.09
N ALA A 285 29.64 9.60 12.58
CA ALA A 285 29.33 9.39 11.17
C ALA A 285 30.11 10.35 10.26
N ALA A 286 30.25 11.63 10.64
CA ALA A 286 31.03 12.60 9.87
C ALA A 286 32.50 12.22 9.67
N ARG A 287 33.08 11.44 10.60
CA ARG A 287 34.45 10.90 10.50
C ARG A 287 34.55 9.63 9.65
N HIS A 288 33.42 8.97 9.35
CA HIS A 288 33.37 7.69 8.64
C HIS A 288 32.53 7.80 7.37
N LYS A 289 33.16 8.14 6.24
CA LYS A 289 32.50 8.43 4.96
C LYS A 289 31.62 7.32 4.39
N ARG A 290 31.80 6.07 4.84
CA ARG A 290 30.98 4.91 4.43
C ARG A 290 29.70 4.76 5.25
N ILE A 291 29.44 5.64 6.21
CA ILE A 291 28.20 5.66 7.00
C ILE A 291 27.40 6.92 6.65
N GLU A 292 26.12 6.76 6.36
CA GLU A 292 25.17 7.84 6.19
C GLU A 292 24.08 7.77 7.26
N LEU A 293 23.69 8.93 7.80
CA LEU A 293 22.58 9.07 8.72
C LEU A 293 21.42 9.75 8.00
N VAL A 294 20.24 9.15 8.03
CA VAL A 294 19.03 9.66 7.38
C VAL A 294 17.99 9.96 8.46
N SER A 295 17.79 11.24 8.75
CA SER A 295 16.73 11.73 9.66
C SER A 295 15.40 11.89 8.94
N ALA A 296 14.33 12.23 9.66
CA ALA A 296 13.00 12.48 9.09
C ALA A 296 13.05 13.48 7.91
N ASP A 297 13.71 14.63 8.05
CA ASP A 297 13.76 15.64 6.97
C ASP A 297 14.32 15.07 5.67
N ARG A 298 15.41 14.28 5.75
CA ARG A 298 16.01 13.68 4.56
C ARG A 298 15.13 12.56 4.00
N LEU A 299 14.56 11.73 4.87
CA LEU A 299 13.68 10.63 4.47
C LEU A 299 12.41 11.15 3.78
N LEU A 300 11.77 12.18 4.34
CA LEU A 300 10.57 12.80 3.76
C LEU A 300 10.82 13.33 2.35
N ASN A 301 11.95 13.99 2.12
CA ASN A 301 12.33 14.46 0.79
C ASN A 301 12.50 13.30 -0.19
N LEU A 302 13.20 12.23 0.22
CA LEU A 302 13.39 11.04 -0.63
C LEU A 302 12.06 10.33 -0.93
N LEU A 303 11.18 10.21 0.05
CA LEU A 303 9.85 9.61 -0.12
C LEU A 303 8.99 10.44 -1.09
N ALA A 304 8.98 11.77 -0.97
CA ALA A 304 8.27 12.63 -1.89
C ALA A 304 8.83 12.54 -3.32
N GLU A 305 10.16 12.54 -3.46
CA GLU A 305 10.85 12.48 -4.75
C GLU A 305 10.60 11.17 -5.50
N HIS A 306 10.64 10.04 -4.80
CA HIS A 306 10.62 8.72 -5.45
C HIS A 306 9.28 7.98 -5.32
N LEU A 307 8.51 8.24 -4.27
CA LEU A 307 7.18 7.64 -4.05
C LEU A 307 6.04 8.65 -4.18
N GLY A 308 6.33 9.88 -4.61
CA GLY A 308 5.37 10.97 -4.81
C GLY A 308 4.93 11.66 -3.52
N GLU A 309 4.51 12.92 -3.62
CA GLU A 309 4.08 13.78 -2.50
C GLU A 309 3.01 13.14 -1.59
N ARG A 310 2.14 12.31 -2.18
CA ARG A 310 1.01 11.65 -1.51
C ARG A 310 1.35 10.26 -0.96
N TRP A 311 2.62 9.86 -0.89
CA TRP A 311 3.05 8.54 -0.38
C TRP A 311 2.41 8.18 0.98
N HIS A 312 2.24 9.18 1.84
CA HIS A 312 1.70 9.04 3.20
C HIS A 312 0.22 8.65 3.22
N LEU A 313 -0.54 8.90 2.14
CA LEU A 313 -1.89 8.39 1.93
C LEU A 313 -1.88 6.95 1.39
N ARG A 314 -0.83 6.58 0.64
CA ARG A 314 -0.67 5.28 -0.03
C ARG A 314 0.09 4.24 0.78
N ILE A 315 0.64 4.63 1.93
CA ILE A 315 1.55 3.80 2.71
C ILE A 315 0.96 2.43 3.07
N ASP A 316 -0.36 2.34 3.29
CA ASP A 316 -1.02 1.05 3.53
C ASP A 316 -0.83 0.09 2.35
N ASN A 317 -1.05 0.57 1.12
CA ASN A 317 -0.82 -0.20 -0.09
C ASN A 317 0.66 -0.56 -0.25
N ILE A 318 1.56 0.42 -0.06
CA ILE A 318 3.00 0.21 -0.16
C ILE A 318 3.46 -0.94 0.76
N ILE A 319 3.06 -0.89 2.04
CA ILE A 319 3.41 -1.89 3.04
C ILE A 319 2.85 -3.26 2.64
N MET A 320 1.58 -3.32 2.21
CA MET A 320 0.95 -4.60 1.87
C MET A 320 1.57 -5.27 0.65
N TRP A 321 1.90 -4.50 -0.39
CA TRP A 321 2.57 -5.04 -1.58
C TRP A 321 3.92 -5.64 -1.21
N ARG A 322 4.67 -4.99 -0.32
CA ARG A 322 5.94 -5.51 0.19
C ARG A 322 5.78 -6.78 1.01
N LEU A 323 4.82 -6.81 1.95
CA LEU A 323 4.53 -8.01 2.74
C LEU A 323 4.18 -9.21 1.86
N ARG A 324 3.37 -8.98 0.81
CA ARG A 324 2.98 -10.01 -0.14
C ARG A 324 4.20 -10.58 -0.87
N PHE A 325 5.09 -9.71 -1.35
CA PHE A 325 6.31 -10.13 -2.03
C PHE A 325 7.25 -10.96 -1.13
N LEU A 326 7.35 -10.61 0.16
CA LEU A 326 8.11 -11.39 1.13
C LEU A 326 7.52 -12.78 1.36
N ALA A 327 6.19 -12.89 1.40
CA ALA A 327 5.50 -14.17 1.58
C ALA A 327 5.62 -15.10 0.36
N GLU A 328 5.80 -14.57 -0.85
CA GLU A 328 5.98 -15.38 -2.08
C GLU A 328 7.39 -15.93 -2.25
N ARG A 329 8.40 -15.38 -1.55
CA ARG A 329 9.80 -15.82 -1.61
C ARG A 329 10.19 -16.83 -0.53
N GLY A 330 9.33 -17.08 0.46
CA GLY A 330 9.54 -18.05 1.54
C GLY A 330 8.84 -19.39 1.29
#